data_AF-A0A348TPU7-F1
#
_entry.id   AF-A0A348TPU7-F1
#
_cell.length_a   1.000
_cell.length_b   1.000
_cell.length_c   1.000
_cell.angle_alpha   90.00
_cell.angle_beta   90.00
_cell.angle_gamma   90.00
#
_symmetry.space_group_name_H-M   'P 1'
#
loop_
_entity.id
_entity.type
_entity.pdbx_description
1 polymer ?
#
loop_
_entity_poly.entity_id
_entity_poly.type
_entity_poly.pdbx_seq_one_letter_code
_entity_poly.pdbx_strand_id
1 'polypeptide(L)'
;MRLLFFFSFLSSFVWSQLPSSPKNGIPDDWLGSYGGVMEIYNNNGLQQTVDVHLDLQIMDRPNYWTYNMSYINSKNGETLSTKAYHIVYDETNKKLWVDEGDSLLIEMTLMGNCLYDHYELSGMFFNSSLCKKEEQLVFELTGGNTKPSYASPFIKEAEGIVETMRVGFLQRAVLKKQ
;
A
#
# COMPACT_ATOMS: atom_id res chain seq x y z
N MET A 1 -51.83 27.98 -41.47
CA MET A 1 -50.45 27.43 -41.40
C MET A 1 -50.00 27.43 -39.94
N ARG A 2 -49.96 26.26 -39.29
CA ARG A 2 -49.40 26.08 -37.94
C ARG A 2 -48.00 25.53 -38.10
N LEU A 3 -46.98 26.29 -37.72
CA LEU A 3 -45.60 25.84 -37.67
C LEU A 3 -45.35 25.24 -36.28
N LEU A 4 -45.22 23.92 -36.18
CA LEU A 4 -44.81 23.21 -34.97
C LEU A 4 -43.27 23.24 -34.91
N PHE A 5 -42.71 24.00 -33.97
CA PHE A 5 -41.29 23.89 -33.62
C PHE A 5 -41.13 22.74 -32.62
N PHE A 6 -40.56 21.63 -33.07
CA PHE A 6 -40.02 20.57 -32.20
C PHE A 6 -38.60 20.97 -31.79
N PHE A 7 -38.42 21.42 -30.56
CA PHE A 7 -37.09 21.59 -29.97
C PHE A 7 -36.67 20.25 -29.35
N SER A 8 -35.79 19.53 -30.03
CA SER A 8 -35.12 18.34 -29.49
C SER A 8 -33.99 18.79 -28.56
N PHE A 9 -34.15 18.58 -27.25
CA PHE A 9 -33.08 18.72 -26.28
C PHE A 9 -32.30 17.39 -26.26
N LEU A 10 -31.19 17.32 -26.99
CA LEU A 10 -30.16 16.30 -26.77
C LEU A 10 -29.42 16.66 -25.49
N SER A 11 -29.71 16.00 -24.38
CA SER A 11 -28.83 16.01 -23.22
C SER A 11 -27.63 15.11 -23.50
N SER A 12 -26.51 15.71 -23.85
CA SER A 12 -25.20 15.08 -23.88
C SER A 12 -24.84 14.58 -22.48
N PHE A 13 -25.00 13.28 -22.24
CA PHE A 13 -24.31 12.59 -21.15
C PHE A 13 -22.81 12.64 -21.45
N VAL A 14 -22.12 13.61 -20.87
CA VAL A 14 -20.65 13.59 -20.78
C VAL A 14 -20.32 12.55 -19.72
N TRP A 15 -20.10 11.32 -20.16
CA TRP A 15 -19.54 10.28 -19.29
C TRP A 15 -18.07 10.65 -19.08
N SER A 16 -17.80 11.34 -17.97
CA SER A 16 -16.44 11.56 -17.49
C SER A 16 -15.81 10.19 -17.26
N GLN A 17 -15.02 9.71 -18.23
CA GLN A 17 -14.17 8.55 -18.02
C GLN A 17 -13.08 8.97 -17.04
N LEU A 18 -13.27 8.60 -15.77
CA LEU A 18 -12.18 8.60 -14.80
C LEU A 18 -11.05 7.73 -15.37
N PRO A 19 -9.79 8.13 -15.16
CA PRO A 19 -8.68 7.30 -15.59
C PRO A 19 -8.79 5.93 -14.94
N SER A 20 -8.84 4.88 -15.76
CA SER A 20 -8.78 3.50 -15.30
C SER A 20 -7.33 3.06 -15.23
N SER A 21 -7.00 2.36 -14.17
CA SER A 21 -5.71 1.75 -13.94
C SER A 21 -5.46 0.63 -14.96
N PRO A 22 -4.22 0.51 -15.47
CA PRO A 22 -3.81 -0.62 -16.27
C PRO A 22 -4.19 -1.95 -15.62
N LYS A 23 -4.55 -2.95 -16.44
CA LYS A 23 -4.93 -4.30 -16.01
C LYS A 23 -3.91 -4.99 -15.07
N ASN A 24 -2.64 -4.58 -15.14
CA ASN A 24 -1.53 -5.14 -14.36
C ASN A 24 -1.03 -4.19 -13.25
N GLY A 25 -1.73 -3.07 -13.03
CA GLY A 25 -1.41 -2.06 -12.02
C GLY A 25 -2.20 -2.24 -10.72
N ILE A 26 -2.42 -1.12 -10.03
CA ILE A 26 -3.26 -1.07 -8.82
C ILE A 26 -4.74 -1.14 -9.22
N PRO A 27 -5.59 -2.01 -8.65
CA PRO A 27 -7.01 -2.05 -9.00
C PRO A 27 -7.72 -0.71 -8.75
N ASP A 28 -8.62 -0.31 -9.67
CA ASP A 28 -9.30 1.00 -9.60
C ASP A 28 -10.14 1.21 -8.34
N ASP A 29 -10.72 0.14 -7.80
CA ASP A 29 -11.52 0.17 -6.58
C ASP A 29 -10.69 0.38 -5.30
N TRP A 30 -9.37 0.34 -5.41
CA TRP A 30 -8.42 0.69 -4.34
C TRP A 30 -8.04 2.17 -4.37
N LEU A 31 -8.31 2.87 -5.46
CA LEU A 31 -7.98 4.29 -5.57
C LEU A 31 -8.88 5.11 -4.65
N GLY A 32 -8.28 6.02 -3.89
CA GLY A 32 -8.96 6.82 -2.89
C GLY A 32 -8.03 7.42 -1.86
N SER A 33 -8.65 8.24 -1.02
CA SER A 33 -8.08 8.76 0.21
C SER A 33 -8.67 7.97 1.37
N TYR A 34 -7.82 7.52 2.29
CA TYR A 34 -8.22 6.64 3.38
C TYR A 34 -7.68 7.16 4.71
N GLY A 35 -8.52 7.15 5.74
CA GLY A 35 -8.12 7.48 7.10
C GLY A 35 -8.20 6.27 8.03
N GLY A 36 -7.31 6.22 9.02
CA GLY A 36 -7.35 5.19 10.05
C GLY A 36 -6.43 5.49 11.23
N VAL A 37 -6.38 4.55 12.17
CA VAL A 37 -5.44 4.56 13.29
C VAL A 37 -4.45 3.44 13.05
N MET A 38 -3.16 3.78 13.04
CA MET A 38 -2.07 2.82 13.02
C MET A 38 -1.73 2.41 14.45
N GLU A 39 -1.87 1.13 14.74
CA GLU A 39 -1.45 0.48 15.97
C GLU A 39 -0.03 -0.07 15.81
N ILE A 40 0.86 0.23 16.75
CA ILE A 40 2.26 -0.21 16.70
C ILE A 40 2.53 -1.09 17.92
N TYR A 41 2.91 -2.34 17.65
CA TYR A 41 3.16 -3.38 18.63
C TYR A 41 4.63 -3.77 18.66
N ASN A 42 5.06 -4.26 19.82
CA ASN A 42 6.27 -5.07 19.95
C ASN A 42 5.96 -6.31 20.82
N ASN A 43 7.00 -7.03 21.25
CA ASN A 43 6.87 -8.22 22.10
C ASN A 43 6.20 -7.98 23.47
N ASN A 44 6.04 -6.72 23.89
CA ASN A 44 5.38 -6.32 25.14
C ASN A 44 3.92 -5.86 24.92
N GLY A 45 3.37 -5.99 23.70
CA GLY A 45 2.02 -5.57 23.35
C GLY A 45 1.96 -4.22 22.62
N LEU A 46 0.81 -3.56 22.66
CA LEU A 46 0.58 -2.25 22.02
C LEU A 46 1.45 -1.19 22.67
N GLN A 47 2.26 -0.50 21.87
CA GLN A 47 3.19 0.53 22.35
C GLN A 47 2.67 1.95 22.08
N GLN A 48 2.08 2.17 20.91
CA GLN A 48 1.57 3.47 20.50
C GLN A 48 0.50 3.34 19.43
N THR A 49 -0.28 4.40 19.29
CA THR A 49 -1.23 4.60 18.20
C THR A 49 -0.97 5.93 17.53
N VAL A 50 -1.07 5.99 16.21
CA VAL A 50 -0.88 7.22 15.42
C VAL A 50 -1.99 7.31 14.38
N ASP A 51 -2.64 8.46 14.26
CA ASP A 51 -3.61 8.68 13.19
C ASP A 51 -2.88 8.76 11.85
N VAL A 52 -3.42 8.10 10.83
CA VAL A 52 -2.80 8.04 9.52
C VAL A 52 -3.79 8.30 8.41
N HIS A 53 -3.27 8.87 7.32
CA HIS A 53 -3.99 9.08 6.08
C HIS A 53 -3.18 8.52 4.91
N LEU A 54 -3.79 7.65 4.12
CA LEU A 54 -3.24 7.09 2.90
C LEU A 54 -3.93 7.73 1.69
N ASP A 55 -3.14 8.33 0.81
CA ASP A 55 -3.61 8.73 -0.52
C ASP A 55 -3.04 7.79 -1.59
N LEU A 56 -3.94 7.02 -2.22
CA LEU A 56 -3.63 6.11 -3.31
C LEU A 56 -4.38 6.55 -4.56
N GLN A 57 -3.67 7.19 -5.49
CA GLN A 57 -4.28 7.87 -6.65
C GLN A 57 -3.46 7.62 -7.90
N ILE A 58 -4.12 7.59 -9.06
CA ILE A 58 -3.40 7.61 -10.34
C ILE A 58 -2.73 8.97 -10.56
N MET A 59 -1.55 8.97 -11.17
CA MET A 59 -0.85 10.20 -11.54
C MET A 59 -1.05 10.52 -13.02
N ASP A 60 -0.72 11.75 -13.43
CA ASP A 60 -0.71 12.20 -14.84
C ASP A 60 0.38 11.50 -15.69
N ARG A 61 1.06 10.50 -15.13
CA ARG A 61 2.06 9.66 -15.78
C ARG A 61 1.52 8.23 -15.88
N PRO A 62 1.56 7.60 -17.07
CA PRO A 62 1.10 6.22 -17.24
C PRO A 62 1.86 5.27 -16.33
N ASN A 63 1.17 4.30 -15.73
CA ASN A 63 1.75 3.28 -14.84
C ASN A 63 2.35 3.84 -13.54
N TYR A 64 1.91 5.02 -13.09
CA TYR A 64 2.35 5.64 -11.85
C TYR A 64 1.16 5.96 -10.95
N TRP A 65 1.32 5.68 -9.66
CA TRP A 65 0.35 6.01 -8.62
C TRP A 65 1.04 6.69 -7.45
N THR A 66 0.36 7.66 -6.85
CA THR A 66 0.70 8.18 -5.54
C THR A 66 0.45 7.09 -4.50
N TYR A 67 1.36 6.94 -3.54
CA TYR A 67 1.23 6.07 -2.37
C TYR A 67 1.73 6.81 -1.13
N ASN A 68 1.00 7.85 -0.73
CA ASN A 68 1.44 8.75 0.33
C ASN A 68 0.84 8.34 1.67
N MET A 69 1.69 8.04 2.65
CA MET A 69 1.27 7.79 4.03
C MET A 69 1.60 9.00 4.91
N SER A 70 0.58 9.71 5.36
CA SER A 70 0.71 10.86 6.27
C SER A 70 0.41 10.45 7.70
N TYR A 71 1.27 10.83 8.63
CA TYR A 71 1.10 10.64 10.07
C TYR A 71 0.59 11.92 10.70
N ILE A 72 -0.51 11.83 11.44
CA ILE A 72 -1.28 12.96 11.92
C ILE A 72 -1.20 13.02 13.44
N ASN A 73 -1.06 14.23 13.97
CA ASN A 73 -1.18 14.49 15.39
C ASN A 73 -2.64 14.52 15.81
N SER A 74 -3.06 13.52 16.59
CA SER A 74 -4.45 13.38 17.05
C SER A 74 -4.98 14.56 17.87
N LYS A 75 -4.12 15.41 18.44
CA LYS A 75 -4.54 16.53 19.29
C LYS A 75 -4.98 17.76 18.51
N ASN A 76 -4.33 18.04 17.38
CA ASN A 76 -4.54 19.27 16.61
C ASN A 76 -4.79 19.03 15.11
N GLY A 77 -4.70 17.78 14.63
CA GLY A 77 -4.93 17.42 13.23
C GLY A 77 -3.77 17.78 12.29
N GLU A 78 -2.64 18.27 12.81
CA GLU A 78 -1.49 18.62 11.97
C GLU A 78 -0.79 17.38 11.45
N THR A 79 -0.33 17.43 10.19
CA THR A 79 0.52 16.39 9.62
C THR A 79 1.93 16.50 10.21
N LEU A 80 2.33 15.47 10.96
CA LEU A 80 3.66 15.35 11.56
C LEU A 80 4.72 15.04 10.51
N SER A 81 4.39 14.13 9.60
CA SER A 81 5.26 13.73 8.50
C SER A 81 4.46 13.03 7.41
N THR A 82 4.93 13.09 6.17
CA THR A 82 4.39 12.33 5.04
C THR A 82 5.51 11.52 4.42
N LYS A 83 5.27 10.22 4.28
CA LYS A 83 6.06 9.32 3.44
C LYS A 83 5.48 9.38 2.04
N ALA A 84 6.13 10.15 1.16
CA ALA A 84 5.62 10.48 -0.18
C ALA A 84 6.13 9.47 -1.22
N TYR A 85 5.58 8.25 -1.20
CA TYR A 85 6.02 7.17 -2.07
C TYR A 85 5.23 7.15 -3.37
N HIS A 86 5.79 6.47 -4.37
CA HIS A 86 5.10 6.22 -5.64
C HIS A 86 5.08 4.72 -5.93
N ILE A 87 3.96 4.22 -6.45
CA ILE A 87 3.92 2.89 -7.05
C ILE A 87 4.15 3.06 -8.56
N VAL A 88 4.99 2.19 -9.11
CA VAL A 88 5.33 2.16 -10.53
C VAL A 88 5.12 0.75 -11.07
N TYR A 89 4.41 0.64 -12.18
CA TYR A 89 4.37 -0.60 -12.95
C TYR A 89 5.35 -0.50 -14.12
N ASP A 90 6.34 -1.39 -14.15
CA ASP A 90 7.32 -1.47 -15.23
C ASP A 90 6.87 -2.51 -16.26
N GLU A 91 6.53 -2.04 -17.46
CA GLU A 91 6.05 -2.89 -18.55
C GLU A 91 7.13 -3.85 -19.10
N THR A 92 8.41 -3.53 -18.92
CA THR A 92 9.51 -4.31 -19.47
C THR A 92 9.73 -5.62 -18.72
N ASN A 93 9.66 -5.57 -17.39
CA ASN A 93 9.80 -6.74 -16.51
C ASN A 93 8.47 -7.23 -15.92
N LYS A 94 7.37 -6.49 -16.16
CA LYS A 94 6.01 -6.78 -15.67
C LYS A 94 5.93 -6.82 -14.14
N LYS A 95 6.65 -5.92 -13.46
CA LYS A 95 6.70 -5.83 -12.00
C LYS A 95 6.12 -4.52 -11.48
N LEU A 96 5.61 -4.57 -10.26
CA LEU A 96 5.27 -3.40 -9.48
C LEU A 96 6.43 -3.04 -8.56
N TRP A 97 6.68 -1.76 -8.40
CA TRP A 97 7.72 -1.21 -7.54
C TRP A 97 7.13 -0.10 -6.68
N VAL A 98 7.54 -0.02 -5.42
CA VAL A 98 7.43 1.19 -4.61
C VAL A 98 8.74 1.94 -4.71
N ASP A 99 8.67 3.19 -5.14
CA ASP A 99 9.76 4.16 -5.08
C ASP A 99 9.60 4.99 -3.81
N GLU A 100 10.49 4.76 -2.84
CA GLU A 100 10.51 5.52 -1.59
C GLU A 100 11.17 6.92 -1.74
N GLY A 101 11.68 7.23 -2.93
CA GLY A 101 12.61 8.34 -3.17
C GLY A 101 14.07 7.89 -3.07
N ASP A 102 14.99 8.76 -3.48
CA ASP A 102 16.45 8.53 -3.43
C ASP A 102 16.92 7.22 -4.10
N SER A 103 16.17 6.75 -5.10
CA SER A 103 16.42 5.48 -5.82
C SER A 103 16.27 4.22 -4.96
N LEU A 104 15.57 4.29 -3.83
CA LEU A 104 15.18 3.14 -3.02
C LEU A 104 13.92 2.51 -3.60
N LEU A 105 14.12 1.48 -4.43
CA LEU A 105 13.05 0.72 -5.07
C LEU A 105 12.79 -0.59 -4.33
N ILE A 106 11.53 -0.85 -4.00
CA ILE A 106 11.06 -2.07 -3.34
C ILE A 106 10.11 -2.79 -4.30
N GLU A 107 10.39 -4.05 -4.63
CA GLU A 107 9.51 -4.84 -5.49
C GLU A 107 8.22 -5.21 -4.74
N MET A 108 7.08 -4.98 -5.38
CA MET A 108 5.78 -5.42 -4.90
C MET A 108 5.22 -6.54 -5.77
N THR A 109 4.49 -7.45 -5.14
CA THR A 109 3.72 -8.49 -5.82
C THR A 109 2.25 -8.39 -5.42
N LEU A 110 1.37 -8.20 -6.42
CA LEU A 110 -0.08 -8.32 -6.22
C LEU A 110 -0.46 -9.81 -6.23
N MET A 111 -0.92 -10.33 -5.09
CA MET A 111 -1.41 -11.70 -4.95
C MET A 111 -2.79 -11.70 -4.29
N GLY A 112 -3.79 -12.23 -5.00
CA GLY A 112 -5.18 -12.15 -4.55
C GLY A 112 -5.64 -10.70 -4.44
N ASN A 113 -6.10 -10.29 -3.26
CA ASN A 113 -6.55 -8.94 -2.93
C ASN A 113 -5.53 -8.18 -2.07
N CYS A 114 -4.25 -8.51 -2.19
CA CYS A 114 -3.17 -7.94 -1.38
C CYS A 114 -1.94 -7.62 -2.23
N LEU A 115 -1.35 -6.44 -2.03
CA LEU A 115 0.02 -6.16 -2.40
C LEU A 115 0.94 -6.63 -1.28
N TYR A 116 2.03 -7.29 -1.64
CA TYR A 116 3.05 -7.74 -0.71
C TYR A 116 4.43 -7.26 -1.15
N ASP A 117 5.28 -6.95 -0.19
CA ASP A 117 6.70 -6.75 -0.40
C ASP A 117 7.50 -7.38 0.75
N HIS A 118 8.75 -7.71 0.44
CA HIS A 118 9.74 -8.18 1.38
C HIS A 118 11.10 -7.59 1.00
N TYR A 119 11.76 -6.94 1.95
CA TYR A 119 13.04 -6.30 1.69
C TYR A 119 13.91 -6.24 2.94
N GLU A 120 15.21 -6.06 2.72
CA GLU A 120 16.19 -5.81 3.77
C GLU A 120 16.73 -4.38 3.64
N LEU A 121 16.78 -3.66 4.76
CA LEU A 121 17.45 -2.38 4.86
C LEU A 121 18.16 -2.25 6.20
N SER A 122 19.45 -1.92 6.18
CA SER A 122 20.26 -1.67 7.38
C SER A 122 20.25 -2.82 8.40
N GLY A 123 20.34 -4.08 7.94
CA GLY A 123 20.37 -5.27 8.82
C GLY A 123 19.01 -5.61 9.44
N MET A 124 17.93 -5.04 8.91
CA MET A 124 16.56 -5.37 9.27
C MET A 124 15.81 -5.88 8.05
N PHE A 125 14.99 -6.91 8.24
CA PHE A 125 14.03 -7.35 7.24
C PHE A 125 12.68 -6.69 7.52
N PHE A 126 11.92 -6.47 6.46
CA PHE A 126 10.59 -5.91 6.47
C PHE A 126 9.69 -6.79 5.61
N ASN A 127 8.46 -7.02 6.07
CA ASN A 127 7.38 -7.56 5.25
C ASN A 127 6.22 -6.58 5.33
N SER A 128 5.80 -6.01 4.21
CA SER A 128 4.58 -5.22 4.15
C SER A 128 3.47 -5.92 3.38
N SER A 129 2.23 -5.58 3.75
CA SER A 129 1.08 -5.87 2.93
C SER A 129 0.07 -4.73 2.95
N LEU A 130 -0.60 -4.53 1.81
CA LEU A 130 -1.78 -3.69 1.68
C LEU A 130 -2.90 -4.53 1.06
N CYS A 131 -3.91 -4.85 1.85
CA CYS A 131 -4.99 -5.74 1.44
C CYS A 131 -6.33 -5.01 1.37
N LYS A 132 -7.09 -5.20 0.30
CA LYS A 132 -8.48 -4.74 0.20
C LYS A 132 -9.42 -5.70 0.92
N LYS A 133 -10.16 -5.21 1.91
CA LYS A 133 -11.22 -5.95 2.60
C LYS A 133 -12.50 -5.12 2.54
N GLU A 134 -13.46 -5.57 1.73
CA GLU A 134 -14.67 -4.79 1.45
C GLU A 134 -14.29 -3.37 0.98
N GLU A 135 -14.81 -2.31 1.59
CA GLU A 135 -14.46 -0.92 1.26
C GLU A 135 -13.22 -0.37 1.98
N GLN A 136 -12.50 -1.22 2.72
CA GLN A 136 -11.35 -0.83 3.52
C GLN A 136 -10.04 -1.35 2.91
N LEU A 137 -8.96 -0.63 3.20
CA LEU A 137 -7.61 -1.14 3.01
C LEU A 137 -7.05 -1.51 4.38
N VAL A 138 -6.32 -2.62 4.47
CA VAL A 138 -5.61 -3.04 5.67
C VAL A 138 -4.13 -3.03 5.36
N PHE A 139 -3.42 -2.10 5.98
CA PHE A 139 -1.97 -2.00 5.90
C PHE A 139 -1.34 -2.73 7.09
N GLU A 140 -0.36 -3.58 6.81
CA GLU A 140 0.48 -4.22 7.82
C GLU A 140 1.95 -4.10 7.42
N LEU A 141 2.81 -3.83 8.41
CA LEU A 141 4.26 -3.87 8.28
C LEU A 141 4.84 -4.60 9.48
N THR A 142 5.58 -5.67 9.22
CA THR A 142 6.36 -6.37 10.23
C THR A 142 7.83 -6.26 9.91
N GLY A 143 8.67 -6.38 10.92
CA GLY A 143 10.11 -6.44 10.68
C GLY A 143 10.88 -6.90 11.90
N GLY A 144 12.16 -7.13 11.69
CA GLY A 144 13.07 -7.67 12.70
C GLY A 144 14.51 -7.66 12.22
N ASN A 145 15.42 -8.15 13.06
CA ASN A 145 16.83 -8.26 12.68
C ASN A 145 17.03 -9.41 11.69
N THR A 146 17.86 -9.21 10.67
CA THR A 146 18.18 -10.24 9.67
C THR A 146 19.07 -11.34 10.25
N LYS A 147 19.79 -11.06 11.34
CA LYS A 147 20.52 -12.09 12.09
C LYS A 147 19.53 -13.08 12.72
N PRO A 148 19.66 -14.39 12.43
CA PRO A 148 18.82 -15.40 13.03
C PRO A 148 18.90 -15.37 14.55
N SER A 149 17.73 -15.43 15.19
CA SER A 149 17.59 -15.59 16.64
C SER A 149 17.75 -17.04 17.08
N TYR A 150 17.55 -17.97 16.15
CA TYR A 150 17.66 -19.40 16.35
C TYR A 150 18.00 -20.07 15.02
N ALA A 151 18.84 -21.09 15.07
CA ALA A 151 19.09 -22.00 13.96
C ALA A 151 18.78 -23.42 14.46
N SER A 152 18.01 -24.18 13.68
CA SER A 152 17.71 -25.56 14.03
C SER A 152 19.01 -26.39 14.09
N PRO A 153 19.13 -27.35 15.02
CA PRO A 153 20.22 -28.31 14.99
C PRO A 153 20.28 -29.01 13.62
N PHE A 154 21.49 -29.25 13.13
CA PHE A 154 21.66 -30.04 11.91
C PHE A 154 21.26 -31.50 12.15
N ILE A 155 20.41 -32.02 11.27
CA ILE A 155 20.02 -33.43 11.23
C ILE A 155 20.47 -33.96 9.87
N LYS A 156 21.21 -35.07 9.85
CA LYS A 156 21.82 -35.61 8.62
C LYS A 156 20.79 -35.97 7.54
N GLU A 157 19.60 -36.35 7.98
CA GLU A 157 18.46 -36.70 7.14
C GLU A 157 17.66 -35.47 6.68
N ALA A 158 17.92 -34.28 7.22
CA ALA A 158 17.27 -33.05 6.80
C ALA A 158 18.00 -32.41 5.60
N GLU A 159 17.22 -31.83 4.68
CA GLU A 159 17.73 -31.18 3.46
C GLU A 159 18.34 -29.78 3.72
N GLY A 160 18.30 -29.27 4.96
CA GLY A 160 18.84 -27.96 5.31
C GLY A 160 18.69 -27.59 6.79
N ILE A 161 19.13 -26.37 7.12
CA ILE A 161 18.98 -25.75 8.45
C ILE A 161 17.87 -24.71 8.35
N VAL A 162 16.97 -24.69 9.34
CA VAL A 162 15.95 -23.64 9.48
C VAL A 162 16.53 -22.51 10.32
N GLU A 163 16.62 -21.32 9.74
CA GLU A 163 16.99 -20.10 10.44
C GLU A 163 15.75 -19.27 10.77
N THR A 164 15.60 -18.93 12.05
CA THR A 164 14.46 -18.14 12.54
C THR A 164 14.90 -16.69 12.75
N MET A 165 14.44 -15.81 11.87
CA MET A 165 14.51 -14.36 12.07
C MET A 165 13.31 -13.92 12.90
N ARG A 166 13.56 -13.34 14.08
CA ARG A 166 12.48 -12.95 15.00
C ARG A 166 11.83 -11.66 14.53
N VAL A 167 10.51 -11.67 14.36
CA VAL A 167 9.72 -10.45 14.19
C VAL A 167 9.74 -9.65 15.49
N GLY A 168 10.21 -8.41 15.41
CA GLY A 168 10.40 -7.50 16.54
C GLY A 168 9.25 -6.52 16.75
N PHE A 169 8.55 -6.16 15.66
CA PHE A 169 7.44 -5.20 15.69
C PHE A 169 6.37 -5.52 14.64
N LEU A 170 5.18 -4.98 14.86
CA LEU A 170 4.06 -4.93 13.90
C LEU A 170 3.51 -3.51 13.89
N GLN A 171 3.32 -2.95 12.70
CA GLN A 171 2.46 -1.79 12.47
C GLN A 171 1.23 -2.26 11.73
N ARG A 172 0.04 -1.85 12.16
CA ARG A 172 -1.22 -2.25 11.54
C ARG A 172 -2.17 -1.09 11.48
N ALA A 173 -2.75 -0.82 10.31
CA ALA A 173 -3.78 0.20 10.14
C ALA A 173 -4.96 -0.36 9.34
N VAL A 174 -6.16 -0.19 9.88
CA VAL A 174 -7.40 -0.39 9.14
C VAL A 174 -7.84 0.97 8.60
N LEU A 175 -7.75 1.11 7.29
CA LEU A 175 -7.91 2.36 6.55
C LEU A 175 -9.28 2.37 5.87
N LYS A 176 -10.12 3.33 6.28
CA LYS A 176 -11.46 3.51 5.73
C LYS A 176 -11.44 4.62 4.71
N LYS A 177 -12.09 4.40 3.57
CA LYS A 177 -12.22 5.39 2.51
C LYS A 177 -12.94 6.63 3.06
N GLN A 178 -12.44 7.82 2.73
CA GLN A 178 -13.04 9.12 3.08
C GLN A 178 -13.93 9.65 1.96
#